data_AF-A0A8H2VV96-F1
#
_entry.id   AF-A0A8H2VV96-F1
#
_cell.length_a   1.000
_cell.length_b   1.000
_cell.length_c   1.000
_cell.angle_alpha   90.00
_cell.angle_beta   90.00
_cell.angle_gamma   90.00
#
_symmetry.space_group_name_H-M   'P 1'
#
loop_
_entity.id
_entity.type
_entity.pdbx_description
1 polymer ?
#
loop_
_entity_poly.entity_id
_entity_poly.type
_entity_poly.pdbx_seq_one_letter_code
_entity_poly.pdbx_strand_id
1 'polypeptide(L)'
;MLVMSAHHNFISAFAVFAGGAQAIPGWNFAVYRSLGEAYTIRRYWGIVWHQFLRRDLIGCASFMSSNIFRIPQTSKYNKIAMLYLVFFSSACMHAMIYLPAKMRISGCGISHIFQWYSLCPCAIIAEDTAQKLGKKVLSHHGWRTDSRWCYWFGYLWVWAFFAWSLSKNVFPKDDCVP
;
A
#
# COMPACT_ATOMS: atom_id res chain seq x y z
N MET A 1 -14.97 -1.82 1.80
CA MET A 1 -14.16 -2.68 2.70
C MET A 1 -15.00 -3.82 3.30
N LEU A 2 -16.08 -3.51 4.03
CA LEU A 2 -16.92 -4.55 4.69
C LEU A 2 -17.46 -5.61 3.73
N VAL A 3 -17.99 -5.20 2.57
CA VAL A 3 -18.52 -6.13 1.56
C VAL A 3 -17.43 -7.08 1.05
N MET A 4 -16.28 -6.57 0.64
CA MET A 4 -15.18 -7.42 0.15
C MET A 4 -14.60 -8.34 1.24
N SER A 5 -14.50 -7.86 2.48
CA SER A 5 -14.12 -8.73 3.62
C SER A 5 -15.16 -9.84 3.85
N ALA A 6 -16.45 -9.54 3.73
CA ALA A 6 -17.51 -10.53 3.86
C ALA A 6 -17.45 -11.59 2.76
N HIS A 7 -17.23 -11.17 1.50
CA HIS A 7 -17.07 -12.10 0.38
C HIS A 7 -15.86 -13.02 0.56
N HIS A 8 -14.71 -12.45 0.95
CA HIS A 8 -13.52 -13.24 1.23
C HIS A 8 -13.76 -14.24 2.37
N ASN A 9 -14.35 -13.80 3.48
CA ASN A 9 -14.65 -14.68 4.61
C ASN A 9 -15.62 -15.80 4.22
N PHE A 10 -16.61 -15.50 3.37
CA PHE A 10 -17.54 -16.49 2.84
C PHE A 10 -16.82 -17.53 1.95
N ILE A 11 -15.97 -17.08 1.01
CA ILE A 11 -15.18 -17.95 0.15
C ILE A 11 -14.21 -18.80 0.95
N SER A 12 -13.52 -18.22 1.95
CA SER A 12 -12.62 -18.95 2.84
C SER A 12 -13.38 -20.00 3.66
N ALA A 13 -14.55 -19.65 4.19
CA ALA A 13 -15.41 -20.60 4.91
C ALA A 13 -15.83 -21.76 4.00
N PHE A 14 -16.32 -21.44 2.79
CA PHE A 14 -16.67 -22.46 1.80
C PHE A 14 -15.48 -23.35 1.43
N ALA A 15 -14.29 -22.78 1.21
CA ALA A 15 -13.09 -23.54 0.86
C ALA A 15 -12.65 -24.52 1.97
N VAL A 16 -12.77 -24.12 3.24
CA VAL A 16 -12.49 -24.99 4.39
C VAL A 16 -13.54 -26.09 4.51
N PHE A 17 -14.83 -25.74 4.36
CA PHE A 17 -15.94 -26.68 4.49
C PHE A 17 -16.04 -27.68 3.34
N ALA A 18 -15.95 -27.23 2.09
CA ALA A 18 -16.14 -28.05 0.90
C ALA A 18 -14.85 -28.75 0.45
N GLY A 19 -13.69 -28.11 0.63
CA GLY A 19 -12.40 -28.61 0.14
C GLY A 19 -11.64 -29.47 1.14
N GLY A 20 -12.09 -29.58 2.40
CA GLY A 20 -11.32 -30.23 3.47
C GLY A 20 -9.95 -29.59 3.71
N ALA A 21 -9.74 -28.37 3.21
CA ALA A 21 -8.50 -27.66 3.38
C ALA A 21 -8.27 -27.42 4.87
N GLN A 22 -7.25 -28.08 5.44
CA GLN A 22 -6.74 -27.66 6.74
C GLN A 22 -6.45 -26.17 6.66
N ALA A 23 -6.89 -25.39 7.64
CA ALA A 23 -6.60 -23.97 7.69
C ALA A 23 -5.08 -23.79 7.57
N ILE A 24 -4.60 -23.46 6.37
CA ILE A 24 -3.17 -23.28 6.13
C ILE A 24 -2.74 -22.19 7.11
N PRO A 25 -1.74 -22.43 7.98
CA PRO A 25 -1.32 -21.43 8.94
C PRO A 25 -1.00 -20.11 8.24
N GLY A 26 -1.79 -19.07 8.52
CA GLY A 26 -1.70 -17.77 7.88
C GLY A 26 -2.59 -17.53 6.65
N TRP A 27 -3.37 -18.48 6.15
CA TRP A 27 -4.28 -18.23 5.01
C TRP A 27 -5.47 -17.31 5.35
N ASN A 28 -5.89 -17.29 6.63
CA ASN A 28 -7.00 -16.47 7.12
C ASN A 28 -6.62 -15.00 7.36
N PHE A 29 -5.90 -14.36 6.43
CA PHE A 29 -5.62 -12.94 6.56
C PHE A 29 -6.89 -12.12 6.34
N ALA A 30 -7.23 -11.25 7.29
CA ALA A 30 -8.28 -10.27 7.09
C ALA A 30 -7.90 -9.39 5.89
N VAL A 31 -8.75 -9.35 4.86
CA VAL A 31 -8.51 -8.54 3.65
C VAL A 31 -8.24 -7.08 4.01
N TYR A 32 -9.01 -6.57 4.96
CA TYR A 32 -8.85 -5.25 5.53
C TYR A 32 -8.84 -5.32 7.06
N ARG A 33 -8.04 -4.45 7.69
CA ARG A 33 -8.10 -4.21 9.14
C ARG A 33 -8.91 -2.94 9.43
N SER A 34 -9.09 -2.61 10.71
CA SER A 34 -9.78 -1.39 11.13
C SER A 34 -9.14 -0.13 10.53
N LEU A 35 -9.97 0.77 10.00
CA LEU A 35 -9.55 2.12 9.59
C LEU A 35 -9.02 2.96 10.77
N GLY A 36 -9.33 2.57 12.01
CA GLY A 36 -8.74 3.16 13.23
C GLY A 36 -7.22 2.96 13.36
N GLU A 37 -6.60 2.19 12.47
CA GLU A 37 -5.15 2.03 12.39
C GLU A 37 -4.52 2.90 11.29
N ALA A 38 -5.34 3.58 10.47
CA ALA A 38 -4.91 4.31 9.26
C ALA A 38 -4.52 5.78 9.54
N TYR A 39 -3.87 6.06 10.67
CA TYR A 39 -3.40 7.41 11.01
C TYR A 39 -2.03 7.75 10.40
N THR A 40 -1.44 6.86 9.60
CA THR A 40 -0.28 7.17 8.74
C THR A 40 -0.41 6.40 7.42
N ILE A 41 0.15 6.92 6.33
CA ILE A 41 0.13 6.29 5.01
C ILE A 41 0.84 4.93 5.08
N ARG A 42 1.96 4.85 5.82
CA ARG A 42 2.66 3.58 6.06
C ARG A 42 1.76 2.53 6.73
N ARG A 43 0.96 2.93 7.74
CA ARG A 43 0.03 2.00 8.41
C ARG A 43 -1.14 1.65 7.52
N TYR A 44 -1.67 2.60 6.76
CA TYR A 44 -2.73 2.31 5.80
C TYR A 44 -2.34 1.16 4.87
N TRP A 45 -1.20 1.24 4.19
CA TRP A 45 -0.73 0.18 3.30
C TRP A 45 -0.22 -1.06 4.05
N GLY A 46 0.46 -0.88 5.17
CA GLY A 46 1.14 -1.95 5.89
C GLY A 46 0.25 -2.77 6.83
N ILE A 47 -0.93 -2.27 7.20
CA ILE A 47 -1.81 -2.85 8.23
C ILE A 47 -3.27 -2.91 7.77
N VAL A 48 -3.76 -1.90 7.04
CA VAL A 48 -5.20 -1.75 6.78
C VAL A 48 -5.61 -2.27 5.40
N TRP A 49 -4.82 -1.98 4.36
CA TRP A 49 -5.19 -2.25 2.97
C TRP A 49 -4.70 -3.62 2.49
N HIS A 50 -5.57 -4.39 1.83
CA HIS A 50 -5.27 -5.68 1.14
C HIS A 50 -4.16 -6.54 1.78
N GLN A 51 -4.33 -6.92 3.05
CA GLN A 51 -3.26 -7.58 3.80
C GLN A 51 -2.86 -8.95 3.24
N PHE A 52 -3.77 -9.64 2.54
CA PHE A 52 -3.46 -10.91 1.88
C PHE A 52 -2.38 -10.78 0.79
N LEU A 53 -2.32 -9.65 0.08
CA LEU A 53 -1.30 -9.39 -0.97
C LEU A 53 0.07 -9.02 -0.39
N ARG A 54 0.13 -8.66 0.90
CA ARG A 54 1.34 -8.09 1.51
C ARG A 54 2.51 -9.07 1.44
N ARG A 55 2.27 -10.35 1.73
CA ARG A 55 3.30 -11.40 1.71
C ARG A 55 3.86 -11.57 0.30
N ASP A 56 3.00 -11.65 -0.69
CA ASP A 56 3.37 -11.90 -2.08
C ASP A 56 4.16 -10.72 -2.67
N LEU A 57 3.67 -9.50 -2.45
CA LEU A 57 4.36 -8.29 -2.90
C LEU A 57 5.73 -8.11 -2.24
N ILE A 58 5.86 -8.43 -0.95
CA ILE A 58 7.17 -8.44 -0.27
C ILE A 58 8.07 -9.53 -0.85
N GLY A 59 7.53 -10.71 -1.16
CA GLY A 59 8.26 -11.80 -1.82
C GLY A 59 8.81 -11.37 -3.19
N CYS A 60 7.96 -10.82 -4.06
CA CYS A 60 8.36 -10.28 -5.36
C CYS A 60 9.43 -9.19 -5.22
N ALA A 61 9.21 -8.22 -4.34
CA ALA A 61 10.17 -7.14 -4.10
C ALA A 61 11.52 -7.67 -3.56
N SER A 62 11.48 -8.68 -2.69
CA SER A 62 12.69 -9.30 -2.14
C SER A 62 13.49 -9.99 -3.24
N PHE A 63 12.82 -10.78 -4.09
CA PHE A 63 13.43 -11.41 -5.25
C PHE A 63 14.05 -10.38 -6.20
N MET A 64 13.33 -9.30 -6.53
CA MET A 64 13.88 -8.23 -7.35
C MET A 64 15.11 -7.59 -6.70
N SER A 65 15.03 -7.29 -5.40
CA SER A 65 16.12 -6.67 -4.64
C SER A 65 17.38 -7.55 -4.64
N SER A 66 17.26 -8.85 -4.33
CA SER A 66 18.40 -9.76 -4.20
C SER A 66 18.92 -10.30 -5.54
N ASN A 67 18.04 -10.68 -6.46
CA ASN A 67 18.42 -11.43 -7.65
C ASN A 67 18.63 -10.53 -8.87
N ILE A 68 17.86 -9.43 -8.99
CA ILE A 68 17.95 -8.52 -10.12
C ILE A 68 18.92 -7.38 -9.80
N PHE A 69 18.67 -6.64 -8.72
CA PHE A 69 19.45 -5.46 -8.36
C PHE A 69 20.65 -5.76 -7.45
N ARG A 70 20.73 -6.99 -6.90
CA ARG A 70 21.81 -7.45 -6.01
C ARG A 70 22.07 -6.49 -4.84
N ILE A 71 21.00 -5.91 -4.29
CA ILE A 71 21.09 -4.96 -3.18
C ILE A 71 21.40 -5.73 -1.88
N PRO A 72 22.47 -5.38 -1.15
CA PRO A 72 22.78 -6.04 0.10
C PRO A 72 21.67 -5.83 1.14
N GLN A 73 21.17 -6.90 1.76
CA GLN A 73 20.07 -6.83 2.73
C GLN A 73 20.40 -5.96 3.96
N THR A 74 21.68 -5.90 4.33
CA THR A 74 22.22 -5.11 5.43
C THR A 74 22.35 -3.61 5.12
N SER A 75 22.15 -3.23 3.85
CA SER A 75 22.27 -1.84 3.43
C SER A 75 21.11 -0.98 3.93
N LYS A 76 21.40 0.26 4.34
CA LYS A 76 20.37 1.26 4.68
C LYS A 76 19.47 1.57 3.48
N TYR A 77 19.99 1.39 2.26
CA TYR A 77 19.25 1.59 1.01
C TYR A 77 18.25 0.48 0.73
N ASN A 78 18.45 -0.73 1.28
CA ASN A 78 17.54 -1.86 1.07
C ASN A 78 16.12 -1.54 1.55
N LYS A 79 15.98 -0.79 2.66
CA LYS A 79 14.65 -0.37 3.15
C LYS A 79 13.91 0.50 2.14
N ILE A 80 14.61 1.43 1.50
CA ILE A 80 14.01 2.33 0.50
C ILE A 80 13.74 1.55 -0.79
N ALA A 81 14.70 0.75 -1.25
CA ALA A 81 14.55 -0.07 -2.44
C ALA A 81 13.36 -1.03 -2.32
N MET A 82 13.26 -1.77 -1.20
CA MET A 82 12.12 -2.65 -0.92
C MET A 82 10.78 -1.91 -0.95
N LEU A 83 10.73 -0.68 -0.40
CA LEU A 83 9.52 0.13 -0.43
C LEU A 83 9.10 0.44 -1.88
N TYR A 84 10.02 0.94 -2.71
CA TYR A 84 9.73 1.21 -4.12
C TYR A 84 9.39 -0.06 -4.91
N LEU A 85 10.11 -1.16 -4.69
CA LEU A 85 9.88 -2.43 -5.38
C LEU A 85 8.53 -3.07 -5.04
N VAL A 86 8.06 -2.94 -3.80
CA VAL A 86 6.71 -3.38 -3.41
C VAL A 86 5.64 -2.58 -4.16
N PHE A 87 5.75 -1.25 -4.17
CA PHE A 87 4.79 -0.39 -4.88
C PHE A 87 4.87 -0.57 -6.40
N PHE A 88 6.06 -0.79 -6.96
CA PHE A 88 6.25 -1.12 -8.37
C PHE A 88 5.60 -2.46 -8.74
N SER A 89 5.80 -3.50 -7.92
CA SER A 89 5.16 -4.80 -8.14
C SER A 89 3.63 -4.68 -8.12
N SER A 90 3.10 -3.86 -7.21
CA SER A 90 1.67 -3.55 -7.16
C SER A 90 1.20 -2.76 -8.38
N ALA A 91 1.98 -1.78 -8.86
CA ALA A 91 1.67 -1.04 -10.09
C ALA A 91 1.59 -1.96 -11.30
N CYS A 92 2.53 -2.90 -11.45
CA CYS A 92 2.50 -3.92 -12.51
C CYS A 92 1.25 -4.79 -12.43
N MET A 93 0.90 -5.28 -11.24
CA MET A 93 -0.33 -6.05 -11.02
C MET A 93 -1.57 -5.27 -11.45
N HIS A 94 -1.67 -4.00 -11.06
CA HIS A 94 -2.79 -3.15 -11.47
C HIS A 94 -2.77 -2.87 -12.97
N ALA A 95 -1.62 -2.58 -13.57
CA ALA A 95 -1.50 -2.34 -15.01
C ALA A 95 -1.94 -3.55 -15.84
N MET A 96 -1.64 -4.79 -15.39
CA MET A 96 -2.07 -6.01 -16.08
C MET A 96 -3.59 -6.12 -16.24
N ILE A 97 -4.37 -5.61 -15.29
CA ILE A 97 -5.84 -5.59 -15.37
C ILE A 97 -6.31 -4.67 -16.52
N TYR A 98 -5.57 -3.60 -16.82
CA TYR A 98 -5.91 -2.64 -17.87
C TYR A 98 -5.30 -2.98 -19.23
N LEU A 99 -4.36 -3.93 -19.31
CA LEU A 99 -3.72 -4.31 -20.58
C LEU A 99 -4.74 -4.77 -21.65
N PRO A 100 -5.76 -5.61 -21.36
CA PRO A 100 -6.73 -6.01 -22.37
C PRO A 100 -7.50 -4.82 -22.95
N ALA A 101 -7.90 -3.86 -22.09
CA ALA A 101 -8.56 -2.64 -22.53
C ALA A 101 -7.63 -1.77 -23.38
N LYS A 102 -6.35 -1.68 -22.99
CA LYS A 102 -5.32 -0.95 -23.75
C LYS A 102 -5.06 -1.52 -25.14
N MET A 103 -5.07 -2.84 -25.28
CA MET A 103 -4.90 -3.49 -26.58
C MET A 103 -6.09 -3.25 -27.51
N ARG A 104 -7.28 -2.96 -26.95
CA ARG A 104 -8.53 -2.75 -27.71
C ARG A 104 -8.79 -1.28 -28.06
N ILE A 105 -8.36 -0.33 -27.21
CA ILE A 105 -8.64 1.10 -27.35
C ILE A 105 -7.31 1.87 -27.50
N SER A 106 -7.07 2.41 -28.69
CA SER A 106 -5.91 3.27 -28.97
C SER A 106 -5.99 4.56 -28.14
N GLY A 107 -5.03 4.79 -27.25
CA GLY A 107 -4.99 5.95 -26.35
C GLY A 107 -5.08 5.62 -24.86
N CYS A 108 -5.41 4.38 -24.50
CA CYS A 108 -5.45 3.93 -23.10
C CYS A 108 -4.03 3.86 -22.51
N GLY A 109 -3.70 4.79 -21.61
CA GLY A 109 -2.43 4.87 -20.93
C GLY A 109 -2.45 4.20 -19.56
N ILE A 110 -1.37 3.47 -19.25
CA ILE A 110 -1.11 2.88 -17.92
C ILE A 110 -0.14 3.73 -17.09
N SER A 111 0.37 4.83 -17.65
CA SER A 111 1.38 5.70 -17.03
C SER A 111 0.89 6.28 -15.71
N HIS A 112 -0.36 6.72 -15.64
CA HIS A 112 -0.98 7.26 -14.43
C HIS A 112 -0.94 6.27 -13.25
N ILE A 113 -1.04 4.96 -13.52
CA ILE A 113 -0.90 3.90 -12.51
C ILE A 113 0.52 3.95 -11.94
N PHE A 114 1.55 3.88 -12.78
CA PHE A 114 2.93 3.90 -12.30
C PHE A 114 3.31 5.20 -11.58
N GLN A 115 2.77 6.34 -12.01
CA GLN A 115 2.96 7.62 -11.33
C GLN A 115 2.32 7.63 -9.94
N TRP A 116 1.05 7.17 -9.83
CA TRP A 116 0.32 7.05 -8.58
C TRP A 116 1.05 6.17 -7.55
N TYR A 117 1.46 4.97 -7.99
CA TYR A 117 2.16 4.02 -7.13
C TYR A 117 3.58 4.49 -6.76
N SER A 118 4.25 5.27 -7.62
CA SER A 118 5.54 5.89 -7.30
C SER A 118 5.43 7.04 -6.30
N LEU A 119 4.28 7.72 -6.21
CA LEU A 119 4.05 8.79 -5.25
C LEU A 119 3.87 8.25 -3.82
N CYS A 120 3.27 7.08 -3.66
CA CYS A 120 3.05 6.44 -2.36
C CYS A 120 4.33 6.23 -1.51
N PRO A 121 5.44 5.66 -2.03
CA PRO A 121 6.68 5.52 -1.28
C PRO A 121 7.29 6.89 -0.95
N CYS A 122 7.20 7.89 -1.84
CA CYS A 122 7.64 9.26 -1.56
C CYS A 122 6.89 9.85 -0.36
N ALA A 123 5.56 9.72 -0.35
CA ALA A 123 4.72 10.20 0.74
C ALA A 123 5.04 9.50 2.07
N ILE A 124 5.32 8.20 2.05
CA ILE A 124 5.76 7.44 3.22
C ILE A 124 7.14 7.90 3.73
N ILE A 125 8.09 8.19 2.83
CA ILE A 125 9.42 8.69 3.22
C ILE A 125 9.31 10.09 3.82
N ALA A 126 8.49 10.96 3.23
CA ALA A 126 8.22 12.30 3.75
C ALA A 126 7.55 12.22 5.13
N GLU A 127 6.54 11.36 5.28
CA GLU A 127 5.87 11.06 6.56
C GLU A 127 6.86 10.57 7.63
N ASP A 128 7.68 9.56 7.32
CA ASP A 128 8.70 9.03 8.24
C ASP A 128 9.70 10.13 8.66
N THR A 129 10.05 11.03 7.74
CA THR A 129 10.99 12.13 8.00
C THR A 129 10.35 13.21 8.87
N ALA A 130 9.13 13.62 8.57
CA ALA A 130 8.36 14.56 9.38
C ALA A 130 8.16 14.05 10.81
N GLN A 131 7.83 12.77 10.97
CA GLN A 131 7.69 12.15 12.30
C GLN A 131 9.00 12.15 13.09
N LYS A 132 10.14 11.87 12.44
CA LYS A 132 11.46 11.92 13.11
C LYS A 132 11.82 13.33 13.56
N LEU A 133 11.63 14.32 12.68
CA LEU A 133 11.91 15.73 12.98
C LEU A 133 10.98 16.24 14.08
N GLY A 134 9.68 15.97 13.97
CA GLY A 134 8.68 16.34 14.97
C GLY A 134 9.01 15.76 16.35
N LYS A 135 9.38 14.47 16.43
CA LYS A 135 9.81 13.84 17.69
C LYS A 135 11.05 14.51 18.28
N LYS A 136 12.04 14.86 17.44
CA LYS A 136 13.25 15.56 17.88
C LYS A 136 12.91 16.95 18.45
N VAL A 137 12.04 17.71 17.78
CA VAL A 137 11.62 19.05 18.21
C VAL A 137 10.80 18.97 19.51
N LEU A 138 9.83 18.07 19.59
CA LEU A 138 9.01 17.86 20.79
C LEU A 138 9.86 17.44 21.99
N SER A 139 10.78 16.51 21.79
CA SER A 139 11.72 16.08 22.84
C SER A 139 12.62 17.22 23.31
N HIS A 140 13.08 18.10 22.41
CA HIS A 140 13.88 19.26 22.76
C HIS A 140 13.11 20.27 23.61
N HIS A 141 11.80 20.40 23.39
CA HIS A 141 10.92 21.29 24.17
C HIS A 141 10.30 20.60 25.41
N GLY A 142 10.70 19.36 25.72
CA GLY A 142 10.17 18.60 26.86
C GLY A 142 8.71 18.14 26.69
N TRP A 143 8.16 18.18 25.47
CA TRP A 143 6.78 17.81 25.21
C TRP A 143 6.63 16.31 24.97
N ARG A 144 5.54 15.73 25.48
CA ARG A 144 5.22 14.31 25.28
C ARG A 144 4.88 14.02 23.82
N THR A 145 5.48 12.97 23.28
CA THR A 145 5.28 12.55 21.89
C THR A 145 4.04 11.67 21.68
N ASP A 146 3.38 11.26 22.76
CA ASP A 146 2.21 10.35 22.79
C ASP A 146 0.86 11.07 22.86
N SER A 147 0.84 12.37 22.58
CA SER A 147 -0.39 13.17 22.62
C SER A 147 -1.42 12.68 21.61
N ARG A 148 -2.70 12.58 22.03
CA ARG A 148 -3.83 12.20 21.16
C ARG A 148 -3.94 13.09 19.90
N TRP A 149 -3.47 14.33 19.98
CA TRP A 149 -3.41 15.25 18.84
C TRP A 149 -2.55 14.74 17.69
N CYS A 150 -1.47 14.00 17.96
CA CYS A 150 -0.62 13.41 16.93
C CYS A 150 -1.40 12.43 16.03
N TYR A 151 -2.36 11.69 16.61
CA TYR A 151 -3.21 10.78 15.84
C TYR A 151 -4.18 11.54 14.94
N TRP A 152 -4.79 12.63 15.44
CA TRP A 152 -5.67 13.49 14.64
C TRP A 152 -4.96 14.11 13.43
N PHE A 153 -3.77 14.67 13.64
CA PHE A 153 -2.96 15.18 12.53
C PHE A 153 -2.56 14.07 11.55
N GLY A 154 -2.27 12.87 12.06
CA GLY A 154 -2.01 11.70 11.23
C GLY A 154 -3.20 11.32 10.34
N TYR A 155 -4.41 11.25 10.90
CA TYR A 155 -5.62 11.01 10.11
C TYR A 155 -5.85 12.10 9.08
N LEU A 156 -5.75 13.38 9.48
CA LEU A 156 -5.92 14.50 8.55
C LEU A 156 -4.92 14.42 7.39
N TRP A 157 -3.66 14.09 7.68
CA TRP A 157 -2.62 13.87 6.67
C TRP A 157 -2.98 12.74 5.70
N VAL A 158 -3.38 11.57 6.20
CA VAL A 158 -3.75 10.43 5.36
C VAL A 158 -4.94 10.75 4.48
N TRP A 159 -5.98 11.35 5.05
CA TRP A 159 -7.17 11.77 4.31
C TRP A 159 -6.85 12.83 3.26
N ALA A 160 -6.11 13.87 3.62
CA ALA A 160 -5.70 14.93 2.70
C ALA A 160 -4.85 14.37 1.55
N PHE A 161 -3.90 13.48 1.86
CA PHE A 161 -3.12 12.78 0.84
C PHE A 161 -4.07 12.08 -0.12
N PHE A 162 -4.87 11.12 0.33
CA PHE A 162 -5.76 10.36 -0.57
C PHE A 162 -6.78 11.23 -1.31
N ALA A 163 -7.34 12.26 -0.68
CA ALA A 163 -8.32 13.16 -1.32
C ALA A 163 -7.69 13.96 -2.47
N TRP A 164 -6.49 14.52 -2.26
CA TRP A 164 -5.77 15.25 -3.31
C TRP A 164 -5.36 14.33 -4.46
N SER A 165 -4.89 13.16 -4.09
CA SER A 165 -4.04 12.33 -4.92
C SER A 165 -4.84 11.29 -5.71
N LEU A 166 -5.99 10.84 -5.20
CA LEU A 166 -6.98 10.07 -5.97
C LEU A 166 -7.90 10.94 -6.82
N SER A 167 -7.74 12.27 -6.73
CA SER A 167 -8.49 13.18 -7.59
C SER A 167 -8.13 12.94 -9.05
N LYS A 168 -9.15 12.73 -9.88
CA LYS A 168 -9.01 12.60 -11.34
C LYS A 168 -8.37 13.83 -11.97
N ASN A 169 -8.38 14.98 -11.28
CA ASN A 169 -7.73 16.20 -11.76
C ASN A 169 -6.20 16.11 -11.68
N VAL A 170 -5.67 15.29 -10.76
CA VAL A 170 -4.21 15.11 -10.58
C VAL A 170 -3.71 13.93 -11.38
N PHE A 171 -4.48 12.84 -11.42
CA PHE A 171 -4.21 11.68 -12.27
C PHE A 171 -5.43 11.44 -13.15
N PRO A 172 -5.54 12.13 -14.30
CA PRO A 172 -6.59 11.83 -15.26
C PRO A 172 -6.45 10.39 -15.69
N LYS A 173 -7.57 9.65 -15.66
CA LYS A 173 -7.63 8.37 -16.32
C LYS A 173 -7.65 8.69 -17.81
N ASP A 174 -6.74 8.09 -18.56
CA ASP A 174 -6.96 7.93 -19.98
C ASP A 174 -8.14 6.97 -20.07
N ASP A 175 -9.35 7.52 -20.15
CA ASP A 175 -10.58 6.75 -19.98
C ASP A 175 -10.62 5.65 -21.03
N CYS A 176 -10.37 4.40 -20.60
CA CYS A 176 -10.59 3.20 -21.41
C CYS A 176 -12.10 2.87 -21.36
N VAL A 177 -12.94 3.88 -21.55
CA VAL A 177 -14.39 3.81 -21.63
C VAL A 177 -14.72 3.91 -23.13
N PRO A 178 -15.38 2.91 -23.74
CA PRO A 178 -15.90 3.06 -25.08
C PRO A 178 -16.94 4.18 -25.17
#